data_AF-Q16HD6-F1
#
_entry.id   AF-Q16HD6-F1
#
_cell.length_a   1.000
_cell.length_b   1.000
_cell.length_c   1.000
_cell.angle_alpha   90.00
_cell.angle_beta   90.00
_cell.angle_gamma   90.00
#
_symmetry.space_group_name_H-M   'P 1'
#
loop_
_entity.id
_entity.type
_entity.pdbx_description
1 polymer ?
#
loop_
_entity_poly.entity_id
_entity_poly.type
_entity_poly.pdbx_seq_one_letter_code
_entity_poly.pdbx_strand_id
1 'polypeptide(L)'
;MDFEHIFEKKAWLNLKQKSLNIHIPIDKTILRLFSLHAPDPVLNNFLAKVEDPQRRLALARRVNAKRGIVDALVALKDRVELENFARSLESGTEERYYADNAFKSLNNKWKSDAIKLIK
;
A
#
# COMPACT_ATOMS: atom_id res chain seq x y z
N MET A 1 -33.79 -20.27 26.05
CA MET A 1 -34.30 -19.68 24.80
C MET A 1 -33.88 -20.60 23.68
N ASP A 2 -34.87 -21.17 23.02
CA ASP A 2 -34.74 -22.28 22.08
C ASP A 2 -34.67 -21.75 20.64
N PHE A 3 -33.64 -22.18 19.88
CA PHE A 3 -33.30 -21.66 18.55
C PHE A 3 -33.75 -22.59 17.41
N GLU A 4 -34.51 -23.65 17.69
CA GLU A 4 -34.92 -24.63 16.67
C GLU A 4 -35.72 -24.02 15.50
N HIS A 5 -36.43 -22.91 15.74
CA HIS A 5 -37.25 -22.23 14.72
C HIS A 5 -36.44 -21.40 13.71
N ILE A 6 -35.13 -21.17 13.94
CA ILE A 6 -34.28 -20.43 12.99
C ILE A 6 -33.93 -21.29 11.77
N PHE A 7 -33.98 -22.62 11.90
CA PHE A 7 -33.57 -23.54 10.84
C PHE A 7 -34.70 -24.06 9.96
N GLU A 8 -35.93 -23.58 10.13
CA GLU A 8 -37.01 -23.86 9.18
C GLU A 8 -37.06 -22.82 8.05
N LYS A 9 -36.17 -23.00 7.07
CA LYS A 9 -36.53 -22.66 5.70
C LYS A 9 -35.97 -23.69 4.74
N LYS A 10 -36.90 -24.46 4.18
CA LYS A 10 -36.73 -25.50 3.16
C LYS A 10 -35.67 -25.09 2.12
N ALA A 11 -34.55 -25.80 2.14
CA ALA A 11 -33.43 -25.67 1.22
C ALA A 11 -33.75 -26.25 -0.17
N TRP A 12 -34.77 -25.73 -0.83
CA TRP A 12 -35.17 -26.18 -2.16
C TRP A 12 -35.36 -24.97 -3.05
N LEU A 13 -34.45 -24.83 -4.02
CA LEU A 13 -34.38 -23.89 -5.16
C LEU A 13 -33.32 -22.77 -5.03
N ASN A 14 -32.25 -22.98 -5.81
CA ASN A 14 -31.34 -21.96 -6.36
C ASN A 14 -30.38 -21.29 -5.37
N LEU A 15 -29.39 -22.06 -4.90
CA LEU A 15 -28.21 -21.52 -4.24
C LEU A 15 -27.27 -20.84 -5.26
N LYS A 16 -27.73 -19.76 -5.90
CA LYS A 16 -26.81 -18.65 -6.21
C LYS A 16 -26.48 -18.04 -4.85
N GLN A 17 -25.46 -18.60 -4.20
CA GLN A 17 -24.89 -18.05 -2.99
C GLN A 17 -24.58 -16.59 -3.30
N LYS A 18 -25.44 -15.66 -2.83
CA LYS A 18 -25.20 -14.23 -2.93
C LYS A 18 -23.93 -14.00 -2.14
N SER A 19 -22.79 -13.93 -2.83
CA SER A 19 -21.54 -13.54 -2.22
C SER A 19 -21.79 -12.19 -1.58
N LEU A 20 -21.62 -12.11 -0.27
CA LEU A 20 -21.65 -10.83 0.44
C LEU A 20 -20.47 -10.03 -0.10
N ASN A 21 -20.75 -9.09 -1.02
CA ASN A 21 -19.75 -8.16 -1.50
C ASN A 21 -19.66 -7.02 -0.49
N ILE A 22 -18.83 -7.21 0.54
CA ILE A 22 -18.58 -6.19 1.55
C ILE A 22 -17.46 -5.29 1.02
N HIS A 23 -17.82 -4.08 0.62
CA HIS A 23 -16.86 -3.07 0.23
C HIS A 23 -16.26 -2.40 1.48
N ILE A 24 -15.20 -3.00 2.03
CA ILE A 24 -14.45 -2.42 3.15
C ILE A 24 -13.47 -1.39 2.57
N PRO A 25 -13.51 -0.12 3.02
CA PRO A 25 -12.53 0.88 2.59
C PRO A 25 -11.11 0.44 2.91
N ILE A 26 -10.24 0.42 1.91
CA ILE A 26 -8.86 -0.09 2.01
C ILE A 26 -8.07 0.58 3.14
N ASP A 27 -8.29 1.87 3.38
CA ASP A 27 -7.67 2.66 4.45
C ASP A 27 -8.01 2.11 5.83
N LYS A 28 -9.28 1.76 6.04
CA LYS A 28 -9.73 1.18 7.31
C LYS A 28 -9.08 -0.19 7.51
N THR A 29 -8.96 -0.97 6.44
CA THR A 29 -8.26 -2.27 6.47
C THR A 29 -6.79 -2.11 6.84
N ILE A 30 -6.06 -1.19 6.21
CA ILE A 30 -4.64 -0.92 6.49
C ILE A 30 -4.44 -0.48 7.94
N LEU A 31 -5.25 0.47 8.41
CA LEU A 31 -5.17 0.96 9.79
C LEU A 31 -5.52 -0.14 10.80
N ARG A 32 -6.49 -1.01 10.46
CA ARG A 32 -6.84 -2.14 11.33
C ARG A 32 -5.72 -3.17 11.39
N LEU A 33 -5.12 -3.52 10.25
CA LEU A 33 -3.97 -4.43 10.18
C LEU A 33 -2.80 -3.89 11.02
N PHE A 34 -2.51 -2.59 10.90
CA PHE A 34 -1.47 -1.94 11.70
C PHE A 34 -1.78 -2.01 13.20
N SER A 35 -3.03 -1.73 13.61
CA SER A 35 -3.45 -1.84 15.02
C SER A 35 -3.35 -3.25 15.60
N LEU A 36 -3.29 -4.27 14.73
CA LEU A 36 -3.12 -5.68 15.08
C LEU A 36 -1.67 -6.15 14.90
N HIS A 37 -0.72 -5.23 14.75
CA HIS A 37 0.71 -5.53 14.55
C HIS A 37 0.99 -6.45 13.35
N ALA A 38 0.24 -6.26 12.25
CA ALA A 38 0.52 -6.98 11.02
C ALA A 38 1.95 -6.69 10.53
N PRO A 39 2.70 -7.70 10.04
CA PRO A 39 4.04 -7.50 9.52
C PRO A 39 4.10 -6.51 8.36
N ASP A 40 5.22 -5.79 8.22
CA ASP A 40 5.44 -4.81 7.14
C ASP A 40 5.15 -5.34 5.73
N PRO A 41 5.53 -6.57 5.34
CA PRO A 41 5.17 -7.09 4.02
C PRO A 41 3.67 -7.13 3.77
N VAL A 42 2.87 -7.42 4.82
CA VAL A 42 1.41 -7.39 4.72
C VAL A 42 0.93 -5.96 4.52
N LEU A 43 1.40 -5.01 5.34
CA LEU A 43 1.02 -3.60 5.19
C LEU A 43 1.36 -3.06 3.80
N ASN A 44 2.56 -3.36 3.29
CA ASN A 44 3.01 -2.95 1.96
C ASN A 44 2.13 -3.53 0.85
N ASN A 45 1.70 -4.80 0.96
CA ASN A 45 0.80 -5.43 -0.02
C ASN A 45 -0.57 -4.73 -0.10
N PHE A 46 -1.09 -4.24 1.03
CA PHE A 46 -2.35 -3.49 1.04
C PHE A 46 -2.14 -2.04 0.59
N LEU A 47 -1.05 -1.39 0.98
CA LEU A 47 -0.68 -0.05 0.50
C LEU A 47 -0.53 -0.02 -1.02
N ALA A 48 0.04 -1.07 -1.64
CA ALA A 48 0.17 -1.17 -3.10
C ALA A 48 -1.18 -1.20 -3.85
N LYS A 49 -2.28 -1.53 -3.16
CA LYS A 49 -3.64 -1.49 -3.72
C LYS A 49 -4.28 -0.10 -3.67
N VAL A 50 -3.63 0.89 -3.02
CA VAL A 50 -4.07 2.28 -3.02
C VAL A 50 -3.56 2.94 -4.30
N GLU A 51 -4.48 3.26 -5.21
CA GLU A 51 -4.16 3.78 -6.55
C GLU A 51 -3.63 5.21 -6.52
N ASP A 52 -4.25 6.08 -5.71
CA ASP A 52 -3.80 7.45 -5.52
C ASP A 52 -2.47 7.49 -4.76
N PRO A 53 -1.36 7.95 -5.38
CA PRO A 53 -0.04 7.92 -4.74
C PRO A 53 0.09 8.89 -3.55
N GLN A 54 -0.63 10.03 -3.54
CA GLN A 54 -0.63 10.97 -2.41
C GLN A 54 -1.33 10.36 -1.21
N ARG A 55 -2.49 9.74 -1.43
CA ARG A 55 -3.23 9.01 -0.40
C ARG A 55 -2.41 7.83 0.12
N ARG A 56 -1.73 7.09 -0.79
CA ARG A 56 -0.84 6.00 -0.42
C ARG A 56 0.31 6.48 0.46
N LEU A 57 0.94 7.61 0.12
CA LEU A 57 2.00 8.23 0.92
C LEU A 57 1.50 8.58 2.32
N ALA A 58 0.35 9.23 2.43
CA ALA A 58 -0.25 9.60 3.70
C ALA A 58 -0.54 8.38 4.58
N LEU A 59 -1.08 7.31 4.01
CA LEU A 59 -1.33 6.06 4.73
C LEU A 59 -0.03 5.38 5.16
N ALA A 60 0.95 5.26 4.26
CA ALA A 60 2.23 4.63 4.56
C ALA A 60 2.97 5.32 5.71
N ARG A 61 2.94 6.67 5.76
CA ARG A 61 3.46 7.45 6.88
C ARG A 61 2.75 7.16 8.19
N ARG A 62 1.41 7.10 8.16
CA ARG A 62 0.60 6.83 9.36
C ARG A 62 0.86 5.46 9.99
N VAL A 63 1.19 4.47 9.17
CA VAL A 63 1.53 3.11 9.65
C VAL A 63 3.04 2.85 9.71
N ASN A 64 3.86 3.89 9.52
CA ASN A 64 5.32 3.80 9.51
C ASN A 64 5.91 2.74 8.54
N ALA A 65 5.23 2.48 7.42
CA ALA A 65 5.64 1.49 6.43
C ALA A 65 6.71 2.09 5.49
N LYS A 66 7.98 1.99 5.87
CA LYS A 66 9.12 2.62 5.17
C LYS A 66 9.19 2.29 3.68
N ARG A 67 9.02 1.01 3.29
CA ARG A 67 8.99 0.60 1.88
C ARG A 67 7.82 1.23 1.13
N GLY A 68 6.62 1.20 1.72
CA GLY A 68 5.44 1.86 1.17
C GLY A 68 5.60 3.37 0.99
N ILE A 69 6.34 4.05 1.88
CA ILE A 69 6.69 5.48 1.73
C ILE A 69 7.57 5.68 0.48
N VAL A 70 8.63 4.88 0.33
CA VAL A 70 9.51 4.93 -0.86
C VAL A 70 8.71 4.70 -2.15
N ASP A 71 7.88 3.66 -2.19
CA ASP A 71 7.06 3.31 -3.36
C ASP A 71 6.05 4.40 -3.74
N ALA A 72 5.49 5.08 -2.74
CA ALA A 72 4.60 6.22 -2.98
C ALA A 72 5.38 7.42 -3.53
N LEU A 73 6.54 7.75 -2.96
CA LEU A 73 7.38 8.86 -3.43
C LEU A 73 7.92 8.63 -4.85
N VAL A 74 8.30 7.40 -5.18
CA VAL A 74 8.71 7.01 -6.54
C VAL A 74 7.55 7.21 -7.53
N ALA A 75 6.34 6.76 -7.18
CA ALA A 75 5.17 6.93 -8.04
C ALA A 75 4.77 8.41 -8.21
N LEU A 76 4.95 9.22 -7.18
CA LEU A 76 4.78 10.67 -7.22
C LEU A 76 5.85 11.40 -8.01
N LYS A 77 6.97 10.72 -8.32
CA LYS A 77 8.17 11.35 -8.89
C LYS A 77 8.69 12.48 -7.97
N ASP A 78 8.45 12.41 -6.67
CA ASP A 78 8.95 13.40 -5.72
C ASP A 78 10.38 13.05 -5.31
N ARG A 79 11.32 13.54 -6.10
CA ARG A 79 12.74 13.27 -5.91
C ARG A 79 13.28 13.92 -4.64
N VAL A 80 12.85 15.13 -4.33
CA VAL A 80 13.39 15.90 -3.20
C VAL A 80 12.98 15.25 -1.90
N GLU A 81 11.71 14.87 -1.79
CA GLU A 81 11.21 14.23 -0.59
C GLU A 81 11.73 12.79 -0.46
N LEU A 82 11.92 12.06 -1.56
CA LEU A 82 12.59 10.74 -1.53
C LEU A 82 14.03 10.81 -1.04
N GLU A 83 14.79 11.82 -1.47
CA GLU A 83 16.17 12.03 -1.00
C GLU A 83 16.22 12.35 0.49
N ASN A 84 15.35 13.26 0.94
CA ASN A 84 15.26 13.64 2.35
C ASN A 84 14.84 12.45 3.22
N PHE A 85 13.87 11.66 2.74
CA PHE A 85 13.44 10.46 3.44
C PHE A 85 14.56 9.42 3.51
N ALA A 86 15.26 9.14 2.39
CA ALA A 86 16.39 8.23 2.38
C ALA A 86 17.46 8.66 3.40
N ARG A 87 17.83 9.95 3.42
CA ARG A 87 18.80 10.51 4.38
C ARG A 87 18.38 10.38 5.84
N SER A 88 17.08 10.41 6.12
CA SER A 88 16.53 10.23 7.48
C SER A 88 16.58 8.79 7.99
N LEU A 89 16.72 7.80 7.10
CA LEU A 89 16.83 6.38 7.48
C LEU A 89 18.24 6.07 7.98
N GLU A 90 18.33 5.19 8.96
CA GLU A 90 19.58 4.72 9.54
C GLU A 90 20.47 4.03 8.49
N SER A 91 21.74 4.43 8.44
CA SER A 91 22.73 3.89 7.51
C SER A 91 22.96 2.39 7.74
N GLY A 92 23.12 1.63 6.66
CA GLY A 92 23.37 0.17 6.73
C GLY A 92 22.11 -0.67 6.92
N THR A 93 20.94 -0.06 7.07
CA THR A 93 19.66 -0.77 7.11
C THR A 93 19.17 -1.15 5.70
N GLU A 94 18.33 -2.18 5.63
CA GLU A 94 17.77 -2.66 4.38
C GLU A 94 16.87 -1.60 3.73
N GLU A 95 16.14 -0.83 4.54
CA GLU A 95 15.25 0.22 4.08
C GLU A 95 16.03 1.42 3.54
N ARG A 96 17.18 1.75 4.14
CA ARG A 96 18.08 2.76 3.60
C ARG A 96 18.60 2.36 2.23
N TYR A 97 19.09 1.12 2.09
CA TYR A 97 19.55 0.58 0.82
C TYR A 97 18.45 0.61 -0.26
N TYR A 98 17.22 0.24 0.12
CA TYR A 98 16.06 0.29 -0.76
C TYR A 98 15.77 1.71 -1.26
N ALA A 99 15.71 2.69 -0.34
CA ALA A 99 15.47 4.09 -0.66
C ALA A 99 16.56 4.70 -1.56
N ASP A 100 17.84 4.41 -1.28
CA ASP A 100 18.98 4.87 -2.08
C ASP A 100 18.94 4.31 -3.51
N ASN A 101 18.57 3.04 -3.67
CA ASN A 101 18.40 2.42 -4.99
C ASN A 101 17.22 3.00 -5.76
N ALA A 102 16.09 3.23 -5.09
CA ALA A 102 14.92 3.87 -5.68
C ALA A 102 15.26 5.29 -6.18
N PHE A 103 15.99 6.08 -5.38
CA PHE A 103 16.44 7.41 -5.75
C PHE A 103 17.36 7.41 -6.98
N LYS A 104 18.36 6.51 -7.02
CA LYS A 104 19.24 6.35 -8.18
C LYS A 104 18.46 5.98 -9.45
N SER A 105 17.52 5.06 -9.34
CA SER A 105 16.68 4.61 -10.45
C SER A 105 15.84 5.76 -11.02
N LEU A 106 15.21 6.56 -10.15
CA LEU A 106 14.42 7.73 -10.55
C LEU A 106 15.28 8.76 -11.32
N ASN A 107 16.51 9.01 -10.86
CA ASN A 107 17.44 9.93 -11.53
C ASN A 107 17.87 9.45 -12.93
N ASN A 108 18.07 8.15 -13.12
CA ASN A 108 18.44 7.58 -14.42
C ASN A 108 17.29 7.62 -15.42
N LYS A 109 16.06 7.34 -14.98
CA LYS A 109 14.87 7.37 -15.84
C LYS A 109 14.57 8.78 -16.36
N TRP A 110 14.68 9.81 -15.51
CA TRP A 110 14.43 11.19 -15.94
C TRP A 110 15.42 11.69 -16.98
N LYS A 111 16.71 11.33 -16.87
CA LYS A 111 17.70 11.66 -17.90
C LYS A 111 17.30 11.07 -19.26
N SER A 112 16.81 9.82 -19.28
CA SER A 112 16.38 9.18 -20.52
C SER A 112 15.11 9.80 -21.13
N ASP A 113 14.14 10.22 -20.31
CA ASP A 113 12.92 10.85 -20.80
C ASP A 113 13.20 12.26 -21.34
N ALA A 114 14.05 13.05 -20.68
CA ALA A 114 14.45 14.37 -21.15
C ALA A 114 15.16 14.32 -22.52
N ILE A 115 16.02 13.32 -22.75
CA ILE A 115 16.72 13.14 -24.03
C ILE A 115 15.75 12.83 -25.18
N LYS A 116 14.63 12.14 -24.90
CA LYS A 116 13.63 11.80 -25.93
C LYS A 116 12.76 12.98 -26.35
N LEU A 117 12.59 13.99 -25.49
CA LEU A 117 11.81 15.20 -25.80
C LEU A 117 12.55 16.21 -26.69
N ILE A 118 13.86 16.03 -26.89
CA ILE A 118 14.73 16.95 -27.64
C ILE A 118 14.99 16.41 -29.07
N LYS A 119 14.31 15.35 -29.49
CA LYS A 119 14.48 14.69 -30.79
C LYS A 119 13.15 14.66 -31.54
#